data_AF-A0AAJ0CKV8-F1
#
_entry.id   AF-A0AAJ0CKV8-F1
#
_cell.length_a   1.000
_cell.length_b   1.000
_cell.length_c   1.000
_cell.angle_alpha   90.00
_cell.angle_beta   90.00
_cell.angle_gamma   90.00
#
_symmetry.space_group_name_H-M   'P 1'
#
loop_
_entity.id
_entity.type
_entity.pdbx_description
1 polymer ?
#
loop_
_entity_poly.entity_id
_entity_poly.type
_entity_poly.pdbx_seq_one_letter_code
_entity_poly.pdbx_strand_id
1 'polypeptide(L)'
;MGIPQLYASLQPFSKLDILDGEVVVLDGPALAYHILYICRANGASQPSYALLGRVTITWLEKLAMRSVVVRSIYFDGYLPESKLEVRISRMMRSTSEISRLYVSNVQGCPIKYSVNDDREAKFQMFKTGTKSSRRLIDPCFLVPAVIDVLRNHCHYRDITYLVPGEADHFCASEVFHQGGIVITSDSDLLIHNLGHGRVAFFKDLQEDDMSKITFSSFVPRKIFEQLGLAYPEKAIQLAYERKFAPHATLSQIIRKCSHDPSHTTDYLKFREQYCFGGVSTRAVQGISNLAALKHLDPRVSELLVDLRSRDNTSSSLLPIRIFLPPLVECPELRSAWDTSTPIRQLAYRLADYCTLHEDGVPTVQEFRRVQSFSYRGRQVTLPSLNLARQYTKEILLCAGILKTSLYDNDDRFWIALAVALDKLESQRQDREPAIMTIDGNVQNPTATGSTDCVAWNMVHMAAQMQGTLYSLRMLQQVLFSVKDCKMEEEFPDMGPMSSLLAQLTPVERYPSTSEMIQAVRELGHSGTLMATGVLNVAHRAQEDH
;
A
#
# COMPACT_ATOMS: atom_id res chain seq x y z
N MET A 1 15.16 -2.59 -5.29
CA MET A 1 14.28 -2.06 -6.35
C MET A 1 15.14 -1.23 -7.30
N GLY A 2 14.55 -0.56 -8.29
CA GLY A 2 15.29 0.26 -9.26
C GLY A 2 15.93 -0.47 -10.44
N ILE A 3 16.88 0.22 -11.06
CA ILE A 3 17.65 -0.23 -12.23
C ILE A 3 18.44 -1.53 -11.90
N PRO A 4 18.16 -2.64 -12.61
CA PRO A 4 18.83 -3.91 -12.40
C PRO A 4 20.37 -3.79 -12.48
N GLN A 5 21.08 -4.43 -11.56
CA GLN A 5 22.54 -4.48 -11.48
C GLN A 5 23.25 -3.14 -11.26
N LEU A 6 22.53 -2.02 -11.12
CA LEU A 6 23.15 -0.71 -10.89
C LEU A 6 23.88 -0.66 -9.54
N TYR A 7 23.20 -1.08 -8.45
CA TYR A 7 23.83 -1.19 -7.13
C TYR A 7 25.12 -2.01 -7.19
N ALA A 8 25.07 -3.23 -7.75
CA ALA A 8 26.22 -4.12 -7.80
C ALA A 8 27.37 -3.56 -8.64
N SER A 9 27.05 -2.79 -9.69
CA SER A 9 28.05 -2.13 -10.53
C SER A 9 28.78 -1.01 -9.80
N LEU A 10 28.08 -0.28 -8.92
CA LEU A 10 28.63 0.89 -8.23
C LEU A 10 29.13 0.57 -6.81
N GLN A 11 28.78 -0.59 -6.26
CA GLN A 11 29.21 -1.06 -4.94
C GLN A 11 30.72 -0.99 -4.70
N PRO A 12 31.61 -1.32 -5.66
CA PRO A 12 33.06 -1.22 -5.46
C PRO A 12 33.57 0.21 -5.17
N PHE A 13 32.78 1.24 -5.47
CA PHE A 13 33.12 2.65 -5.24
C PHE A 13 32.52 3.19 -3.94
N SER A 14 31.70 2.39 -3.24
CA SER A 14 31.21 2.73 -1.91
C SER A 14 32.34 2.67 -0.88
N LYS A 15 32.18 3.43 0.21
CA LYS A 15 33.12 3.40 1.34
C LYS A 15 32.35 3.02 2.61
N LEU A 16 32.98 2.22 3.46
CA LEU A 16 32.44 1.98 4.80
C LEU A 16 32.45 3.30 5.58
N ASP A 17 31.33 3.65 6.20
CA ASP A 17 31.14 4.88 6.97
C ASP A 17 30.27 4.60 8.20
N ILE A 18 30.21 5.56 9.13
CA ILE A 18 29.43 5.46 10.37
C ILE A 18 28.23 6.40 10.27
N LEU A 19 27.05 5.90 10.62
CA LEU A 19 25.80 6.66 10.57
C LEU A 19 25.57 7.50 11.83
N ASP A 20 26.18 7.13 12.96
CA ASP A 20 26.04 7.85 14.23
C ASP A 20 26.26 9.37 14.08
N GLY A 21 25.35 10.17 14.59
CA GLY A 21 25.39 11.63 14.51
C GLY A 21 24.99 12.25 13.16
N GLU A 22 24.67 11.43 12.16
CA GLU A 22 24.32 11.90 10.81
C GLU A 22 22.86 12.35 10.68
N VAL A 23 22.59 13.16 9.66
CA VAL A 23 21.23 13.55 9.27
C VAL A 23 20.76 12.74 8.08
N VAL A 24 19.60 12.10 8.21
CA VAL A 24 19.08 11.15 7.24
C VAL A 24 17.69 11.53 6.74
N VAL A 25 17.42 11.18 5.49
CA VAL A 25 16.11 11.23 4.84
C VAL A 25 15.72 9.82 4.45
N LEU A 26 14.53 9.37 4.83
CA LEU A 26 14.10 7.99 4.63
C LEU A 26 13.12 7.87 3.45
N ASP A 27 13.42 6.95 2.55
CA ASP A 27 12.47 6.40 1.59
C ASP A 27 11.50 5.47 2.35
N GLY A 28 10.26 5.94 2.56
CA GLY A 28 9.23 5.31 3.37
C GLY A 28 8.75 3.96 2.84
N PRO A 29 8.43 3.80 1.53
CA PRO A 29 8.11 2.50 0.95
C PRO A 29 9.23 1.50 1.18
N ALA A 30 10.49 1.90 0.93
CA ALA A 30 11.64 1.03 1.19
C ALA A 30 11.81 0.70 2.68
N LEU A 31 11.55 1.64 3.59
CA LEU A 31 11.53 1.42 5.04
C LEU A 31 10.51 0.33 5.40
N ALA A 32 9.26 0.44 4.93
CA ALA A 32 8.22 -0.53 5.26
C ALA A 32 8.60 -1.97 4.86
N TYR A 33 9.17 -2.16 3.67
CA TYR A 33 9.67 -3.46 3.23
C TYR A 33 10.92 -3.92 3.99
N HIS A 34 11.78 -3.00 4.41
CA HIS A 34 12.92 -3.32 5.28
C HIS A 34 12.46 -3.81 6.66
N ILE A 35 11.44 -3.17 7.25
CA ILE A 35 10.85 -3.61 8.52
C ILE A 35 10.25 -5.02 8.38
N LEU A 36 9.52 -5.30 7.30
CA LEU A 36 9.02 -6.65 7.02
C LEU A 36 10.17 -7.67 6.90
N TYR A 37 11.27 -7.28 6.27
CA TYR A 37 12.47 -8.12 6.20
C TYR A 37 13.06 -8.40 7.58
N ILE A 38 13.21 -7.37 8.44
CA ILE A 38 13.67 -7.52 9.82
C ILE A 38 12.76 -8.49 10.58
N CYS A 39 11.44 -8.32 10.48
CA CYS A 39 10.48 -9.21 11.13
C CYS A 39 10.72 -10.67 10.73
N ARG A 40 10.78 -10.94 9.42
CA ARG A 40 10.98 -12.29 8.88
C ARG A 40 12.34 -12.89 9.22
N ALA A 41 13.40 -12.08 9.19
CA ALA A 41 14.75 -12.52 9.56
C ALA A 41 14.86 -12.91 11.05
N ASN A 42 14.00 -12.34 11.89
CA ASN A 42 13.90 -12.65 13.32
C ASN A 42 12.79 -13.68 13.64
N GLY A 43 12.29 -14.39 12.63
CA GLY A 43 11.38 -15.54 12.79
C GLY A 43 9.90 -15.21 12.61
N ALA A 44 9.49 -13.93 12.63
CA ALA A 44 8.12 -13.51 12.39
C ALA A 44 7.77 -13.62 10.90
N SER A 45 7.30 -14.80 10.48
CA SER A 45 7.08 -15.13 9.08
C SER A 45 5.96 -14.30 8.43
N GLN A 46 4.84 -14.17 9.16
CA GLN A 46 3.70 -13.31 8.83
C GLN A 46 3.43 -12.39 10.04
N PRO A 47 4.16 -11.28 10.18
CA PRO A 47 3.97 -10.38 11.32
C PRO A 47 2.59 -9.68 11.23
N SER A 48 1.94 -9.42 12.37
CA SER A 48 0.77 -8.54 12.38
C SER A 48 1.14 -7.11 11.99
N TYR A 49 0.14 -6.32 11.62
CA TYR A 49 0.30 -4.89 11.38
C TYR A 49 0.74 -4.14 12.65
N ALA A 50 0.27 -4.56 13.84
CA ALA A 50 0.74 -4.03 15.10
C ALA A 50 2.23 -4.34 15.34
N LEU A 51 2.70 -5.56 15.06
CA LEU A 51 4.12 -5.90 15.17
C LEU A 51 4.97 -5.08 14.20
N LEU A 52 4.54 -4.94 12.93
CA LEU A 52 5.20 -4.08 11.95
C LEU A 52 5.32 -2.64 12.45
N GLY A 53 4.26 -2.11 13.06
CA GLY A 53 4.26 -0.79 13.67
C GLY A 53 5.29 -0.66 14.81
N ARG A 54 5.27 -1.60 15.78
CA ARG A 54 6.22 -1.60 16.91
C ARG A 54 7.68 -1.72 16.46
N VAL A 55 7.97 -2.60 15.50
CA VAL A 55 9.34 -2.77 14.97
C VAL A 55 9.80 -1.52 14.23
N THR A 56 8.90 -0.83 13.50
CA THR A 56 9.21 0.46 12.86
C THR A 56 9.66 1.50 13.89
N ILE A 57 8.88 1.70 14.96
CA ILE A 57 9.21 2.68 16.02
C ILE A 57 10.52 2.29 16.72
N THR A 58 10.67 1.02 17.09
CA THR A 58 11.89 0.53 17.75
C THR A 58 13.13 0.72 16.87
N TRP A 59 13.02 0.52 15.56
CA TRP A 59 14.10 0.74 14.61
C TRP A 59 14.51 2.22 14.52
N LEU A 60 13.53 3.13 14.48
CA LEU A 60 13.79 4.58 14.48
C LEU A 60 14.38 5.07 15.81
N GLU A 61 13.92 4.54 16.94
CA GLU A 61 14.50 4.83 18.26
C GLU A 61 15.96 4.37 18.36
N LYS A 62 16.31 3.25 17.71
CA LYS A 62 17.69 2.78 17.63
C LYS A 62 18.60 3.74 16.85
N LEU A 63 18.08 4.37 15.79
CA LEU A 63 18.77 5.46 15.12
C LEU A 63 18.93 6.67 16.05
N ALA A 64 17.86 7.07 16.72
CA ALA A 64 17.86 8.22 17.63
C ALA A 64 18.85 8.05 18.80
N MET A 65 18.98 6.84 19.37
CA MET A 65 19.97 6.52 20.41
C MET A 65 21.42 6.71 19.94
N ARG A 66 21.66 6.67 18.62
CA ARG A 66 22.97 6.94 17.99
C ARG A 66 23.10 8.37 17.50
N SER A 67 22.24 9.27 17.99
CA SER A 67 22.19 10.68 17.58
C SER A 67 21.96 10.86 16.07
N VAL A 68 21.39 9.87 15.39
CA VAL A 68 20.99 10.00 13.98
C VAL A 68 19.70 10.81 13.93
N VAL A 69 19.72 11.91 13.18
CA VAL A 69 18.55 12.79 13.03
C VAL A 69 17.80 12.38 11.77
N VAL A 70 16.62 11.79 11.96
CA VAL A 70 15.68 11.56 10.85
C VAL A 70 14.97 12.87 10.54
N ARG A 71 15.33 13.49 9.43
CA ARG A 71 14.77 14.79 9.02
C ARG A 71 13.37 14.65 8.45
N SER A 72 13.20 13.69 7.53
CA SER A 72 11.95 13.46 6.81
C SER A 72 11.82 11.99 6.42
N ILE A 73 10.58 11.50 6.36
CA ILE A 73 10.19 10.17 5.87
C ILE A 73 9.16 10.38 4.75
N TYR A 74 9.52 10.06 3.51
CA TYR A 74 8.66 10.29 2.35
C TYR A 74 7.99 9.02 1.86
N PHE A 75 6.68 9.07 1.64
CA PHE A 75 5.88 7.98 1.07
C PHE A 75 5.23 8.39 -0.26
N ASP A 76 5.21 7.46 -1.21
CA ASP A 76 4.54 7.63 -2.50
C ASP A 76 3.06 7.98 -2.28
N GLY A 77 2.61 9.10 -2.84
CA GLY A 77 1.19 9.47 -2.88
C GLY A 77 0.61 9.49 -4.30
N TYR A 78 1.45 9.45 -5.33
CA TYR A 78 1.02 9.30 -6.71
C TYR A 78 2.13 8.63 -7.53
N LEU A 79 1.75 7.77 -8.48
CA LEU A 79 2.71 7.18 -9.40
C LEU A 79 2.32 7.58 -10.82
N PRO A 80 3.27 8.08 -11.62
CA PRO A 80 2.98 8.55 -12.97
C PRO A 80 2.55 7.43 -13.92
N GLU A 81 1.78 7.80 -14.95
CA GLU A 81 1.31 6.89 -16.02
C GLU A 81 2.47 6.13 -16.69
N SER A 82 3.65 6.74 -16.80
CA SER A 82 4.86 6.10 -17.36
C SER A 82 5.28 4.84 -16.60
N LYS A 83 4.86 4.68 -15.33
CA LYS A 83 5.12 3.48 -14.50
C LYS A 83 3.92 2.53 -14.42
N LEU A 84 2.89 2.71 -15.25
CA LEU A 84 1.73 1.81 -15.32
C LEU A 84 2.14 0.34 -15.56
N GLU A 85 3.03 0.08 -16.52
CA GLU A 85 3.51 -1.27 -16.81
C GLU A 85 4.24 -1.91 -15.63
N VAL A 86 4.98 -1.10 -14.86
CA VAL A 86 5.65 -1.55 -13.63
C VAL A 86 4.61 -1.97 -12.59
N ARG A 87 3.52 -1.21 -12.45
CA ARG A 87 2.45 -1.52 -11.51
C ARG A 87 1.69 -2.78 -11.91
N ILE A 88 1.35 -2.92 -13.20
CA ILE A 88 0.77 -4.15 -13.76
C ILE A 88 1.69 -5.34 -13.51
N SER A 89 2.99 -5.22 -13.78
CA SER A 89 3.98 -6.28 -13.55
C SER A 89 4.06 -6.71 -12.08
N ARG A 90 4.07 -5.74 -11.14
CA ARG A 90 4.08 -6.03 -9.70
C ARG A 90 2.82 -6.78 -9.28
N MET A 91 1.66 -6.37 -9.76
CA MET A 91 0.39 -7.00 -9.41
C MET A 91 0.20 -8.38 -10.07
N MET A 92 0.71 -8.57 -11.29
CA MET A 92 0.81 -9.89 -11.93
C MET A 92 1.65 -10.87 -11.11
N ARG A 93 2.77 -10.39 -10.56
CA ARG A 93 3.63 -11.20 -9.69
C ARG A 93 2.88 -11.64 -8.44
N SER A 94 2.23 -10.72 -7.73
CA SER A 94 1.45 -11.05 -6.53
C SER A 94 0.30 -12.02 -6.83
N THR A 95 -0.43 -11.80 -7.94
CA THR A 95 -1.49 -12.71 -8.38
C THR A 95 -0.93 -14.11 -8.66
N SER A 96 0.22 -14.20 -9.34
CA SER A 96 0.87 -15.47 -9.64
C SER A 96 1.39 -16.19 -8.39
N GLU A 97 1.84 -15.46 -7.38
CA GLU A 97 2.28 -16.02 -6.09
C GLU A 97 1.12 -16.63 -5.31
N ILE A 98 -0.03 -15.94 -5.26
CA ILE A 98 -1.26 -16.47 -4.65
C ILE A 98 -1.75 -17.71 -5.41
N SER A 99 -1.78 -17.67 -6.75
CA SER A 99 -2.16 -18.83 -7.57
C SER A 99 -1.23 -20.02 -7.35
N ARG A 100 0.08 -19.80 -7.22
CA ARG A 100 1.05 -20.86 -6.93
C ARG A 100 0.84 -21.44 -5.53
N LEU A 101 0.53 -20.60 -4.54
CA LEU A 101 0.20 -21.04 -3.20
C LEU A 101 -1.03 -21.96 -3.21
N TYR A 102 -2.07 -21.57 -3.94
CA TYR A 102 -3.29 -22.38 -4.12
C TYR A 102 -2.99 -23.73 -4.79
N VAL A 103 -2.38 -23.73 -5.97
CA VAL A 103 -2.08 -24.96 -6.73
C VAL A 103 -1.19 -25.92 -5.94
N SER A 104 -0.27 -25.38 -5.12
CA SER A 104 0.61 -26.21 -4.28
C SER A 104 -0.09 -26.77 -3.03
N ASN A 105 -1.27 -26.26 -2.67
CA ASN A 105 -1.99 -26.60 -1.44
C ASN A 105 -3.50 -26.62 -1.67
N VAL A 106 -3.96 -27.40 -2.66
CA VAL A 106 -5.39 -27.44 -3.08
C VAL A 106 -6.32 -27.84 -1.94
N GLN A 107 -5.85 -28.68 -1.02
CA GLN A 107 -6.64 -29.16 0.13
C GLN A 107 -6.84 -28.10 1.23
N GLY A 108 -6.09 -26.99 1.22
CA GLY A 108 -6.19 -25.94 2.21
C GLY A 108 -4.96 -25.05 2.27
N CYS A 109 -5.13 -23.78 2.64
CA CYS A 109 -4.04 -22.83 2.81
C CYS A 109 -3.22 -23.16 4.06
N PRO A 110 -1.87 -23.24 4.00
CA PRO A 110 -1.05 -23.51 5.16
C PRO A 110 -1.26 -22.48 6.29
N ILE A 111 -1.36 -22.95 7.54
CA ILE A 111 -1.66 -22.11 8.74
C ILE A 111 -0.73 -20.92 8.89
N LYS A 112 0.53 -21.04 8.49
CA LYS A 112 1.51 -19.94 8.51
C LYS A 112 1.11 -18.70 7.68
N TYR A 113 0.12 -18.79 6.79
CA TYR A 113 -0.46 -17.67 6.05
C TYR A 113 -1.78 -17.17 6.66
N SER A 114 -2.28 -17.86 7.69
CA SER A 114 -3.57 -17.57 8.32
C SER A 114 -3.42 -17.00 9.75
N VAL A 115 -2.29 -17.23 10.40
CA VAL A 115 -2.00 -16.79 11.77
C VAL A 115 -0.90 -15.74 11.76
N ASN A 116 -1.07 -14.68 12.56
CA ASN A 116 -0.03 -13.68 12.80
C ASN A 116 1.06 -14.24 13.72
N ASP A 117 2.30 -13.92 13.41
CA ASP A 117 3.47 -14.31 14.19
C ASP A 117 3.99 -13.11 15.00
N ASP A 118 3.35 -12.89 16.14
CA ASP A 118 3.60 -11.73 17.01
C ASP A 118 4.61 -12.00 18.13
N ARG A 119 5.52 -12.96 17.89
CA ARG A 119 6.57 -13.29 18.85
C ARG A 119 7.40 -12.04 19.18
N GLU A 120 7.38 -11.64 20.45
CA GLU A 120 8.24 -10.59 20.99
C GLU A 120 9.65 -11.14 21.24
N ALA A 121 10.38 -11.41 20.17
CA ALA A 121 11.81 -11.69 20.27
C ALA A 121 12.59 -10.38 20.45
N LYS A 122 13.81 -10.45 21.02
CA LYS A 122 14.77 -9.34 20.90
C LYS A 122 15.21 -9.22 19.45
N PHE A 123 14.43 -8.47 18.66
CA PHE A 123 14.70 -8.25 17.24
C PHE A 123 16.08 -7.64 17.05
N GLN A 124 16.89 -8.30 16.24
CA GLN A 124 18.18 -7.78 15.82
C GLN A 124 17.96 -6.85 14.64
N MET A 125 17.88 -5.54 14.91
CA MET A 125 17.47 -4.51 13.94
C MET A 125 18.48 -4.31 12.80
N PHE A 126 19.77 -4.52 13.08
CA PHE A 126 20.86 -4.29 12.13
C PHE A 126 21.74 -5.52 11.91
N LYS A 127 21.23 -6.74 12.16
CA LYS A 127 21.97 -7.95 11.76
C LYS A 127 21.49 -8.46 10.41
N THR A 128 22.39 -8.45 9.44
CA THR A 128 22.25 -9.21 8.20
C THR A 128 22.72 -10.63 8.42
N GLY A 129 21.79 -11.58 8.57
CA GLY A 129 22.21 -12.97 8.71
C GLY A 129 21.11 -13.96 9.06
N THR A 130 20.27 -14.31 8.09
CA THR A 130 19.87 -15.71 7.84
C THR A 130 19.45 -15.85 6.38
N LYS A 131 19.79 -17.01 5.79
CA LYS A 131 19.46 -17.36 4.41
C LYS A 131 17.96 -17.13 4.17
N SER A 132 17.66 -16.43 3.08
CA SER A 132 16.35 -16.29 2.43
C SER A 132 15.35 -17.34 2.94
N SER A 133 14.48 -16.95 3.86
CA SER A 133 13.26 -17.70 4.06
C SER A 133 12.54 -17.77 2.70
N ARG A 134 11.87 -18.89 2.42
CA ARG A 134 10.98 -19.04 1.26
C ARG A 134 10.21 -17.73 1.06
N ARG A 135 10.14 -17.20 -0.17
CA ARG A 135 9.34 -15.99 -0.46
C ARG A 135 7.91 -16.22 0.02
N LEU A 136 7.56 -15.60 1.14
CA LEU A 136 6.20 -15.57 1.66
C LEU A 136 5.48 -14.41 0.98
N ILE A 137 4.16 -14.53 0.84
CA ILE A 137 3.31 -13.44 0.39
C ILE A 137 3.40 -12.32 1.43
N ASP A 138 3.59 -11.09 0.96
CA ASP A 138 3.69 -9.91 1.80
C ASP A 138 2.32 -9.51 2.38
N PRO A 139 2.27 -9.01 3.64
CA PRO A 139 1.03 -8.47 4.20
C PRO A 139 0.44 -7.36 3.31
N CYS A 140 -0.86 -7.47 3.02
CA CYS A 140 -1.52 -6.63 2.02
C CYS A 140 -1.52 -5.13 2.38
N PHE A 141 -1.60 -4.80 3.67
CA PHE A 141 -1.64 -3.42 4.16
C PHE A 141 -0.34 -2.97 4.84
N LEU A 142 0.80 -3.56 4.46
CA LEU A 142 2.13 -3.25 5.02
C LEU A 142 2.44 -1.75 5.07
N VAL A 143 2.37 -1.05 3.93
CA VAL A 143 2.71 0.37 3.84
C VAL A 143 1.70 1.25 4.62
N PRO A 144 0.37 1.08 4.47
CA PRO A 144 -0.60 1.76 5.31
C PRO A 144 -0.36 1.58 6.82
N ALA A 145 -0.04 0.37 7.29
CA ALA A 145 0.22 0.10 8.70
C ALA A 145 1.41 0.90 9.24
N VAL A 146 2.50 0.97 8.46
CA VAL A 146 3.69 1.75 8.82
C VAL A 146 3.40 3.25 8.80
N ILE A 147 2.65 3.75 7.83
CA ILE A 147 2.24 5.17 7.79
C ILE A 147 1.41 5.54 9.01
N ASP A 148 0.44 4.70 9.38
CA ASP A 148 -0.47 4.96 10.51
C ASP A 148 0.31 5.07 11.83
N VAL A 149 1.23 4.13 12.11
CA VAL A 149 2.00 4.19 13.35
C VAL A 149 2.87 5.45 13.42
N LEU A 150 3.49 5.85 12.30
CA LEU A 150 4.35 7.03 12.26
C LEU A 150 3.54 8.31 12.48
N ARG A 151 2.35 8.41 11.89
CA ARG A 151 1.45 9.56 12.04
C ARG A 151 0.83 9.66 13.44
N ASN A 152 0.69 8.55 14.14
CA ASN A 152 0.19 8.52 15.51
C ASN A 152 1.30 8.70 16.56
N HIS A 153 2.57 8.61 16.16
CA HIS A 153 3.71 8.77 17.06
C HIS A 153 4.14 10.24 17.22
N CYS A 154 4.27 10.72 18.45
CA CYS A 154 4.53 12.14 18.75
C CYS A 154 5.82 12.69 18.11
N HIS A 155 6.86 11.88 17.96
CA HIS A 155 8.14 12.30 17.38
C HIS A 155 8.21 12.20 15.84
N TYR A 156 7.41 11.32 15.23
CA TYR A 156 7.54 11.01 13.79
C TYR A 156 6.39 11.58 12.95
N ARG A 157 5.28 11.99 13.59
CA ARG A 157 4.10 12.53 12.91
C ARG A 157 4.41 13.70 12.00
N ASP A 158 5.17 14.67 12.50
CA ASP A 158 5.40 15.94 11.81
C ASP A 158 6.59 15.90 10.84
N ILE A 159 7.24 14.74 10.71
CA ILE A 159 8.31 14.47 9.73
C ILE A 159 7.96 13.33 8.76
N THR A 160 6.71 12.84 8.79
CA THR A 160 6.22 11.80 7.88
C THR A 160 5.30 12.42 6.82
N TYR A 161 5.66 12.28 5.55
CA TYR A 161 5.01 12.95 4.45
C TYR A 161 4.54 11.95 3.40
N LEU A 162 3.27 12.07 2.98
CA LEU A 162 2.78 11.46 1.75
C LEU A 162 2.88 12.52 0.65
N VAL A 163 3.64 12.23 -0.41
CA VAL A 163 3.99 13.24 -1.42
C VAL A 163 3.17 13.08 -2.70
N PRO A 164 2.90 14.17 -3.45
CA PRO A 164 2.11 14.14 -4.69
C PRO A 164 2.93 13.59 -5.88
N GLY A 165 3.59 12.46 -5.67
CA GLY A 165 4.52 11.82 -6.60
C GLY A 165 5.20 10.65 -5.92
N GLU A 166 6.39 10.31 -6.42
CA GLU A 166 7.22 9.25 -5.89
C GLU A 166 8.14 9.79 -4.79
N ALA A 167 8.36 8.99 -3.74
CA ALA A 167 9.18 9.38 -2.60
C ALA A 167 10.65 9.64 -2.96
N ASP A 168 11.19 8.93 -3.95
CA ASP A 168 12.58 9.06 -4.40
C ASP A 168 12.91 10.49 -4.88
N HIS A 169 12.03 11.14 -5.63
CA HIS A 169 12.21 12.54 -6.05
C HIS A 169 12.29 13.51 -4.87
N PHE A 170 11.44 13.32 -3.85
CA PHE A 170 11.39 14.19 -2.67
C PHE A 170 12.58 13.95 -1.76
N CYS A 171 12.96 12.68 -1.54
CA CYS A 171 14.21 12.31 -0.87
C CYS A 171 15.42 12.95 -1.55
N ALA A 172 15.51 12.84 -2.87
CA ALA A 172 16.61 13.40 -3.64
C ALA A 172 16.65 14.94 -3.58
N SER A 173 15.48 15.58 -3.72
CA SER A 173 15.35 17.04 -3.63
C SER A 173 15.78 17.58 -2.27
N GLU A 174 15.34 16.96 -1.17
CA GLU A 174 15.69 17.43 0.16
C GLU A 174 17.20 17.30 0.41
N VAL A 175 17.80 16.17 0.05
CA VAL A 175 19.24 15.96 0.21
C VAL A 175 20.07 16.83 -0.73
N PHE A 176 19.57 17.14 -1.94
CA PHE A 176 20.21 18.10 -2.84
C PHE A 176 20.35 19.49 -2.20
N HIS A 177 19.29 19.99 -1.56
CA HIS A 177 19.26 21.34 -1.00
C HIS A 177 19.90 21.43 0.39
N GLN A 178 19.73 20.41 1.24
CA GLN A 178 20.10 20.46 2.65
C GLN A 178 21.25 19.52 3.02
N GLY A 179 21.77 18.74 2.06
CA GLY A 179 22.74 17.68 2.33
C GLY A 179 22.16 16.56 3.19
N GLY A 180 23.05 15.67 3.64
CA GLY A 180 22.71 14.49 4.44
C GLY A 180 22.78 13.19 3.65
N ILE A 181 22.08 12.17 4.15
CA ILE A 181 22.10 10.81 3.60
C ILE A 181 20.66 10.38 3.28
N VAL A 182 20.41 9.93 2.06
CA VAL A 182 19.16 9.21 1.76
C VAL A 182 19.35 7.73 2.12
N ILE A 183 18.46 7.17 2.94
CA ILE A 183 18.40 5.72 3.20
C ILE A 183 17.29 5.10 2.37
N THR A 184 17.62 4.11 1.53
CA THR A 184 16.68 3.50 0.57
C THR A 184 16.97 2.02 0.30
N SER A 185 16.09 1.36 -0.45
CA SER A 185 16.33 0.07 -1.11
C SER A 185 16.23 0.16 -2.64
N ASP A 186 16.05 1.36 -3.18
CA ASP A 186 15.94 1.65 -4.60
C ASP A 186 17.27 2.18 -5.16
N SER A 187 17.83 1.49 -6.15
CA SER A 187 19.09 1.91 -6.76
C SER A 187 18.94 3.16 -7.62
N ASP A 188 17.73 3.55 -7.98
CA ASP A 188 17.47 4.74 -8.80
C ASP A 188 18.01 6.01 -8.13
N LEU A 189 17.99 6.08 -6.79
CA LEU A 189 18.56 7.18 -6.01
C LEU A 189 20.07 7.39 -6.19
N LEU A 190 20.81 6.41 -6.73
CA LEU A 190 22.23 6.60 -7.09
C LEU A 190 22.44 7.49 -8.32
N ILE A 191 21.41 7.70 -9.14
CA ILE A 191 21.48 8.53 -10.35
C ILE A 191 20.65 9.81 -10.28
N HIS A 192 19.81 9.96 -9.26
CA HIS A 192 19.24 11.26 -8.94
C HIS A 192 20.34 12.25 -8.60
N ASN A 193 20.11 13.53 -8.90
CA ASN A 193 21.02 14.60 -8.50
C ASN A 193 20.85 14.92 -7.01
N LEU A 194 21.78 14.45 -6.19
CA LEU A 194 21.81 14.66 -4.73
C LEU A 194 22.78 15.79 -4.33
N GLY A 195 23.38 16.49 -5.29
CA GLY A 195 24.40 17.50 -5.03
C GLY A 195 25.62 16.88 -4.33
N HIS A 196 25.83 17.23 -3.06
CA HIS A 196 26.88 16.67 -2.20
C HIS A 196 26.40 15.56 -1.26
N GLY A 197 25.13 15.18 -1.38
CA GLY A 197 24.51 14.14 -0.58
C GLY A 197 25.06 12.73 -0.80
N ARG A 198 24.64 11.84 0.10
CA ARG A 198 25.03 10.42 0.13
C ARG A 198 23.80 9.53 0.02
N VAL A 199 24.03 8.30 -0.41
CA VAL A 199 23.04 7.22 -0.39
C VAL A 199 23.56 6.10 0.51
N ALA A 200 22.69 5.61 1.38
CA ALA A 200 22.85 4.39 2.16
C ALA A 200 21.74 3.42 1.78
N PHE A 201 22.06 2.13 1.72
CA PHE A 201 21.03 1.10 1.50
C PHE A 201 20.64 0.43 2.81
N PHE A 202 19.34 0.21 3.03
CA PHE A 202 18.85 -0.46 4.24
C PHE A 202 19.53 -1.81 4.50
N LYS A 203 19.78 -2.59 3.44
CA LYS A 203 20.46 -3.88 3.51
C LYS A 203 21.95 -3.80 3.93
N ASP A 204 22.54 -2.61 3.84
CA ASP A 204 23.96 -2.37 4.14
C ASP A 204 24.14 -1.78 5.54
N LEU A 205 23.05 -1.46 6.25
CA LEU A 205 23.09 -0.99 7.64
C LEU A 205 23.40 -2.16 8.58
N GLN A 206 24.50 -2.04 9.33
CA GLN A 206 24.95 -3.07 10.27
C GLN A 206 25.39 -2.46 11.58
N GLU A 207 25.12 -3.15 12.68
CA GLU A 207 25.65 -2.78 14.00
C GLU A 207 26.99 -3.49 14.22
N ASP A 208 28.05 -2.72 14.50
CA ASP A 208 29.38 -3.26 14.78
C ASP A 208 29.53 -3.73 16.24
N ASP A 209 30.70 -4.28 16.60
CA ASP A 209 30.97 -4.77 17.97
C ASP A 209 30.93 -3.64 19.03
N MET A 210 31.17 -2.40 18.61
CA MET A 210 31.06 -1.19 19.44
C MET A 210 29.63 -0.63 19.44
N SER A 211 28.70 -1.37 18.85
CA SER A 211 27.29 -1.05 18.69
C SER A 211 27.03 0.20 17.82
N LYS A 212 28.01 0.67 17.05
CA LYS A 212 27.82 1.76 16.08
C LYS A 212 27.11 1.25 14.85
N ILE A 213 26.34 2.13 14.19
CA ILE A 213 25.66 1.78 12.95
C ILE A 213 26.60 2.11 11.80
N THR A 214 27.11 1.08 11.14
CA THR A 214 27.98 1.17 9.96
C THR A 214 27.19 0.93 8.68
N PHE A 215 27.66 1.51 7.57
CA PHE A 215 27.00 1.33 6.27
C PHE A 215 27.94 1.53 5.08
N SER A 216 27.52 1.02 3.92
CA SER A 216 28.15 1.34 2.64
C SER A 216 27.69 2.71 2.14
N SER A 217 28.55 3.70 2.27
CA SER A 217 28.33 5.09 1.87
C SER A 217 28.63 5.30 0.39
N PHE A 218 27.59 5.59 -0.37
CA PHE A 218 27.69 5.96 -1.78
C PHE A 218 27.62 7.48 -1.89
N VAL A 219 28.63 8.10 -2.52
CA VAL A 219 28.64 9.53 -2.82
C VAL A 219 28.55 9.68 -4.33
N PRO A 220 27.35 9.77 -4.94
CA PRO A 220 27.19 9.68 -6.40
C PRO A 220 28.15 10.58 -7.17
N ARG A 221 28.23 11.86 -6.81
CA ARG A 221 29.16 12.82 -7.44
C ARG A 221 30.60 12.31 -7.47
N LYS A 222 31.14 11.84 -6.35
CA LYS A 222 32.52 11.31 -6.27
C LYS A 222 32.70 10.00 -7.04
N ILE A 223 31.68 9.14 -7.05
CA ILE A 223 31.70 7.90 -7.84
C ILE A 223 31.83 8.24 -9.32
N PHE A 224 30.99 9.15 -9.82
CA PHE A 224 31.04 9.54 -11.24
C PHE A 224 32.31 10.32 -11.61
N GLU A 225 32.84 11.15 -10.72
CA GLU A 225 34.17 11.77 -10.88
C GLU A 225 35.28 10.70 -11.03
N GLN A 226 35.27 9.64 -10.21
CA GLN A 226 36.22 8.52 -10.31
C GLN A 226 36.05 7.70 -11.60
N LEU A 227 34.84 7.63 -12.14
CA LEU A 227 34.55 6.98 -13.42
C LEU A 227 34.91 7.85 -14.63
N GLY A 228 35.34 9.10 -14.43
CA GLY A 228 35.59 10.05 -15.51
C GLY A 228 34.33 10.50 -16.24
N LEU A 229 33.18 10.53 -15.55
CA LEU A 229 31.87 10.83 -16.11
C LEU A 229 31.26 12.07 -15.43
N ALA A 230 30.66 12.96 -16.22
CA ALA A 230 29.98 14.16 -15.70
C ALA A 230 28.71 13.80 -14.91
N TYR A 231 28.53 14.42 -13.75
CA TYR A 231 27.37 14.21 -12.88
C TYR A 231 26.49 15.47 -12.85
N PRO A 232 25.15 15.35 -12.96
CA PRO A 232 24.34 14.12 -12.98
C PRO A 232 24.06 13.51 -14.36
N GLU A 233 24.39 14.20 -15.46
CA GLU A 233 23.91 13.84 -16.81
C GLU A 233 24.36 12.44 -17.25
N LYS A 234 25.64 12.11 -17.03
CA LYS A 234 26.16 10.78 -17.39
C LYS A 234 25.75 9.69 -16.40
N ALA A 235 25.25 10.05 -15.21
CA ALA A 235 24.67 9.06 -14.30
C ALA A 235 23.38 8.48 -14.86
N ILE A 236 22.50 9.35 -15.36
CA ILE A 236 21.26 8.96 -16.03
C ILE A 236 21.57 8.14 -17.29
N GLN A 237 22.56 8.55 -18.08
CA GLN A 237 22.98 7.79 -19.26
C GLN A 237 23.53 6.40 -18.89
N LEU A 238 24.39 6.30 -17.89
CA LEU A 238 24.95 5.03 -17.43
C LEU A 238 23.85 4.06 -17.01
N ALA A 239 22.85 4.55 -16.28
CA ALA A 239 21.67 3.80 -15.88
C ALA A 239 20.83 3.32 -17.06
N TYR A 240 20.58 4.20 -18.04
CA TYR A 240 19.89 3.84 -19.27
C TYR A 240 20.61 2.69 -19.99
N GLU A 241 21.91 2.84 -20.23
CA GLU A 241 22.72 1.79 -20.87
C GLU A 241 22.74 0.49 -20.05
N ARG A 242 22.79 0.58 -18.72
CA ARG A 242 22.72 -0.56 -17.82
C ARG A 242 21.39 -1.31 -17.91
N LYS A 243 20.28 -0.58 -18.03
CA LYS A 243 18.94 -1.16 -18.19
C LYS A 243 18.83 -2.00 -19.46
N PHE A 244 19.40 -1.54 -20.57
CA PHE A 244 19.37 -2.26 -21.85
C PHE A 244 20.49 -3.29 -22.03
N ALA A 245 21.58 -3.18 -21.26
CA ALA A 245 22.70 -4.12 -21.28
C ALA A 245 22.96 -4.71 -19.87
N PRO A 246 22.03 -5.53 -19.33
CA PRO A 246 22.12 -6.04 -17.95
C PRO A 246 23.36 -6.91 -17.71
N HIS A 247 23.89 -7.56 -18.75
CA HIS A 247 25.06 -8.45 -18.67
C HIS A 247 26.39 -7.77 -19.03
N ALA A 248 26.38 -6.50 -19.46
CA ALA A 248 27.61 -5.80 -19.82
C ALA A 248 28.47 -5.49 -18.59
N THR A 249 29.79 -5.48 -18.74
CA THR A 249 30.70 -5.02 -17.68
C THR A 249 30.57 -3.51 -17.49
N LEU A 250 30.95 -2.99 -16.32
CA LEU A 250 30.92 -1.55 -16.06
C LEU A 250 31.76 -0.78 -17.09
N SER A 251 32.95 -1.27 -17.43
CA SER A 251 33.81 -0.66 -18.44
C SER A 251 33.18 -0.61 -19.83
N GLN A 252 32.41 -1.65 -20.23
CA GLN A 252 31.66 -1.64 -21.49
C GLN A 252 30.57 -0.56 -21.49
N ILE A 253 29.88 -0.38 -20.35
CA ILE A 253 28.85 0.66 -20.21
C ILE A 253 29.45 2.05 -20.24
N ILE A 254 30.57 2.28 -19.55
CA ILE A 254 31.27 3.57 -19.56
C ILE A 254 31.70 3.93 -21.00
N ARG A 255 32.18 2.97 -21.79
CA ARG A 255 32.48 3.19 -23.22
C ARG A 255 31.23 3.61 -24.00
N LYS A 256 30.07 2.98 -23.75
CA LYS A 256 28.81 3.40 -24.38
C LYS A 256 28.41 4.81 -23.97
N CYS A 257 28.71 5.24 -22.74
CA CYS A 257 28.45 6.61 -22.26
C CYS A 257 29.23 7.70 -23.02
N SER A 258 30.21 7.33 -23.86
CA SER A 258 30.92 8.27 -24.73
C SER A 258 30.10 8.72 -25.95
N HIS A 259 29.08 7.95 -26.33
CA HIS A 259 28.17 8.31 -27.41
C HIS A 259 27.06 9.21 -26.87
N ASP A 260 26.48 10.06 -27.72
CA ASP A 260 25.34 10.89 -27.34
C ASP A 260 24.00 10.22 -27.72
N PRO A 261 23.21 9.74 -26.73
CA PRO A 261 21.92 9.10 -26.97
C PRO A 261 20.77 10.11 -27.03
N SER A 262 21.06 11.43 -26.96
CA SER A 262 20.05 12.51 -26.88
C SER A 262 19.07 12.56 -28.05
N HIS A 263 19.36 11.87 -29.16
CA HIS A 263 18.48 11.76 -30.32
C HIS A 263 17.44 10.63 -30.19
N THR A 264 17.61 9.71 -29.25
CA THR A 264 16.68 8.58 -29.10
C THR A 264 15.50 8.96 -28.22
N THR A 265 14.28 8.68 -28.70
CA THR A 265 13.04 8.95 -27.96
C THR A 265 13.00 8.22 -26.63
N ASP A 266 13.56 7.01 -26.56
CA ASP A 266 13.55 6.18 -25.37
C ASP A 266 14.47 6.72 -24.28
N TYR A 267 15.65 7.25 -24.66
CA TYR A 267 16.54 7.92 -23.71
C TYR A 267 15.91 9.22 -23.18
N LEU A 268 15.27 10.02 -24.04
CA LEU A 268 14.61 11.25 -23.62
C LEU A 268 13.51 10.97 -22.59
N LYS A 269 12.66 9.97 -22.85
CA LYS A 269 11.62 9.50 -21.90
C LYS A 269 12.20 8.95 -20.60
N PHE A 270 13.34 8.25 -20.67
CA PHE A 270 14.03 7.75 -19.48
C PHE A 270 14.62 8.91 -18.66
N ARG A 271 15.27 9.87 -19.32
CA ARG A 271 15.89 11.03 -18.67
C ARG A 271 14.89 11.92 -17.97
N GLU A 272 13.72 12.13 -18.58
CA GLU A 272 12.63 12.93 -18.01
C GLU A 272 12.21 12.44 -16.61
N GLN A 273 12.32 11.13 -16.32
CA GLN A 273 12.01 10.55 -15.02
C GLN A 273 12.94 11.02 -13.90
N TYR A 274 14.13 11.52 -14.21
CA TYR A 274 15.15 11.90 -13.22
C TYR A 274 15.46 13.40 -13.21
N CYS A 275 14.90 14.17 -14.15
CA CYS A 275 15.03 15.60 -14.16
C CYS A 275 14.09 16.23 -13.13
N PHE A 276 14.62 17.10 -12.25
CA PHE A 276 13.81 17.81 -11.24
C PHE A 276 12.64 18.61 -11.83
N GLY A 277 12.73 19.03 -13.10
CA GLY A 277 11.62 19.68 -13.81
C GLY A 277 10.46 18.76 -14.21
N GLY A 278 10.65 17.44 -14.12
CA GLY A 278 9.65 16.40 -14.40
C GLY A 278 8.92 15.88 -13.15
N VAL A 279 9.31 16.30 -11.94
CA VAL A 279 8.49 16.18 -10.72
C VAL A 279 7.29 17.07 -10.94
N SER A 280 6.33 16.52 -11.67
CA SER A 280 5.06 17.07 -12.08
C SER A 280 4.75 18.40 -11.41
N THR A 281 5.27 19.49 -11.98
CA THR A 281 4.78 20.84 -11.69
C THR A 281 3.26 20.81 -11.80
N ARG A 282 2.72 19.93 -12.66
CA ARG A 282 1.30 19.62 -12.87
C ARG A 282 0.59 18.90 -11.72
N ALA A 283 1.17 17.87 -11.08
CA ALA A 283 0.53 17.21 -9.92
C ALA A 283 0.61 18.07 -8.66
N VAL A 284 1.71 18.82 -8.49
CA VAL A 284 1.88 19.79 -7.40
C VAL A 284 1.02 21.04 -7.62
N GLN A 285 0.80 21.49 -8.86
CA GLN A 285 -0.09 22.62 -9.19
C GLN A 285 -1.58 22.30 -8.99
N GLY A 286 -2.01 21.06 -9.27
CA GLY A 286 -3.39 20.61 -9.06
C GLY A 286 -3.75 20.34 -7.59
N ILE A 287 -2.76 20.15 -6.72
CA ILE A 287 -2.96 19.95 -5.28
C ILE A 287 -2.53 21.24 -4.59
N SER A 288 -3.42 22.24 -4.61
CA SER A 288 -3.18 23.54 -3.96
C SER A 288 -2.96 23.43 -2.44
N ASN A 289 -3.17 22.26 -1.83
CA ASN A 289 -2.91 22.02 -0.42
C ASN A 289 -2.33 20.61 -0.16
N LEU A 290 -1.02 20.52 0.04
CA LEU A 290 -0.33 19.30 0.53
C LEU A 290 -0.93 18.78 1.85
N ALA A 291 -1.56 19.64 2.66
CA ALA A 291 -2.25 19.20 3.88
C ALA A 291 -3.41 18.23 3.60
N ALA A 292 -4.01 18.28 2.40
CA ALA A 292 -5.06 17.34 2.00
C ALA A 292 -4.55 15.89 1.90
N LEU A 293 -3.24 15.68 1.72
CA LEU A 293 -2.64 14.34 1.66
C LEU A 293 -2.26 13.78 3.04
N LYS A 294 -2.28 14.61 4.09
CA LYS A 294 -1.77 14.28 5.43
C LYS A 294 -2.49 13.09 6.08
N HIS A 295 -3.73 12.82 5.68
CA HIS A 295 -4.56 11.75 6.26
C HIS A 295 -4.85 10.60 5.28
N LEU A 296 -4.32 10.67 4.06
CA LEU A 296 -4.56 9.68 3.02
C LEU A 296 -3.59 8.52 3.11
N ASP A 297 -4.01 7.36 2.65
CA ASP A 297 -3.11 6.28 2.29
C ASP A 297 -2.62 6.46 0.83
N PRO A 298 -1.59 5.70 0.40
CA PRO A 298 -1.07 5.82 -0.96
C PRO A 298 -2.10 5.56 -2.08
N ARG A 299 -3.10 4.68 -1.86
CA ARG A 299 -4.07 4.28 -2.90
C ARG A 299 -5.17 5.31 -3.07
N VAL A 300 -5.67 5.85 -1.97
CA VAL A 300 -6.66 6.93 -1.97
C VAL A 300 -6.02 8.21 -2.44
N SER A 301 -4.78 8.50 -2.03
CA SER A 301 -4.01 9.63 -2.57
C SER A 301 -3.89 9.54 -4.08
N GLU A 302 -3.44 8.40 -4.62
CA GLU A 302 -3.30 8.21 -6.06
C GLU A 302 -4.62 8.48 -6.81
N LEU A 303 -5.74 7.95 -6.32
CA LEU A 303 -7.07 8.19 -6.87
C LEU A 303 -7.43 9.68 -6.86
N LEU A 304 -7.26 10.37 -5.73
CA LEU A 304 -7.64 11.78 -5.60
C LEU A 304 -6.73 12.71 -6.42
N VAL A 305 -5.43 12.40 -6.50
CA VAL A 305 -4.50 13.12 -7.39
C VAL A 305 -4.89 12.93 -8.85
N ASP A 306 -5.17 11.70 -9.28
CA ASP A 306 -5.57 11.40 -10.66
C ASP A 306 -6.86 12.14 -11.04
N LEU A 307 -7.89 12.09 -10.17
CA LEU A 307 -9.16 12.81 -10.35
C LEU A 307 -8.97 14.33 -10.45
N ARG A 308 -8.15 14.94 -9.59
CA ARG A 308 -7.91 16.39 -9.58
C ARG A 308 -7.00 16.88 -10.71
N SER A 309 -6.14 16.01 -11.24
CA SER A 309 -5.18 16.39 -12.29
C SER A 309 -5.80 16.56 -13.68
N ARG A 310 -7.07 16.16 -13.85
CA ARG A 310 -7.78 16.16 -15.14
C ARG A 310 -8.08 17.55 -15.72
N ASP A 311 -8.16 18.60 -14.89
CA ASP A 311 -8.46 19.97 -15.35
C ASP A 311 -7.34 20.59 -16.19
N ASN A 312 -6.12 20.06 -16.10
CA ASN A 312 -4.92 20.76 -16.59
C ASN A 312 -4.30 20.17 -17.86
N THR A 313 -4.79 19.06 -18.43
CA THR A 313 -4.13 18.39 -19.58
C THR A 313 -5.03 17.45 -20.40
N SER A 314 -4.54 17.01 -21.56
CA SER A 314 -5.04 15.92 -22.43
C SER A 314 -5.15 14.53 -21.75
N SER A 315 -4.93 14.44 -20.44
CA SER A 315 -5.15 13.26 -19.60
C SER A 315 -6.64 13.02 -19.27
N SER A 316 -7.53 13.97 -19.59
CA SER A 316 -8.99 13.79 -19.49
C SER A 316 -9.52 12.53 -20.20
N LEU A 317 -8.82 12.06 -21.24
CA LEU A 317 -9.15 10.87 -22.01
C LEU A 317 -8.68 9.55 -21.38
N LEU A 318 -7.75 9.57 -20.40
CA LEU A 318 -7.25 8.36 -19.76
C LEU A 318 -8.22 7.86 -18.68
N PRO A 319 -8.44 6.54 -18.55
CA PRO A 319 -9.31 6.03 -17.51
C PRO A 319 -8.67 6.25 -16.13
N ILE A 320 -9.48 6.64 -15.15
CA ILE A 320 -9.08 6.66 -13.74
C ILE A 320 -8.87 5.22 -13.29
N ARG A 321 -7.73 4.95 -12.64
CA ARG A 321 -7.35 3.60 -12.23
C ARG A 321 -7.09 3.55 -10.74
N ILE A 322 -7.40 2.40 -10.17
CA ILE A 322 -6.99 2.09 -8.80
C ILE A 322 -6.51 0.65 -8.71
N PHE A 323 -5.40 0.46 -8.01
CA PHE A 323 -4.78 -0.84 -7.80
C PHE A 323 -4.98 -1.26 -6.37
N LEU A 324 -5.91 -2.20 -6.17
CA LEU A 324 -6.27 -2.68 -4.85
C LEU A 324 -5.18 -3.63 -4.31
N PRO A 325 -4.88 -3.60 -3.00
CA PRO A 325 -3.90 -4.50 -2.42
C PRO A 325 -4.22 -5.98 -2.71
N PRO A 326 -3.21 -6.82 -3.03
CA PRO A 326 -3.44 -8.24 -3.26
C PRO A 326 -3.79 -8.92 -1.93
N LEU A 327 -4.97 -9.52 -1.85
CA LEU A 327 -5.42 -10.28 -0.69
C LEU A 327 -5.06 -11.76 -0.86
N VAL A 328 -4.73 -12.46 0.23
CA VAL A 328 -4.58 -13.92 0.19
C VAL A 328 -5.97 -14.53 0.14
N GLU A 329 -6.39 -14.92 -1.06
CA GLU A 329 -7.75 -15.36 -1.35
C GLU A 329 -7.76 -16.62 -2.24
N CYS A 330 -8.89 -17.35 -2.28
CA CYS A 330 -9.07 -18.47 -3.20
C CYS A 330 -9.12 -17.99 -4.68
N PRO A 331 -8.19 -18.43 -5.56
CA PRO A 331 -8.18 -18.01 -6.96
C PRO A 331 -9.36 -18.53 -7.80
N GLU A 332 -10.00 -19.62 -7.40
CA GLU A 332 -11.14 -20.21 -8.11
C GLU A 332 -12.45 -19.45 -7.88
N LEU A 333 -12.54 -18.71 -6.77
CA LEU A 333 -13.68 -17.85 -6.47
C LEU A 333 -13.50 -16.48 -7.13
N ARG A 334 -14.59 -15.70 -7.20
CA ARG A 334 -14.52 -14.28 -7.59
C ARG A 334 -13.61 -13.50 -6.65
N SER A 335 -13.18 -12.30 -7.03
CA SER A 335 -12.30 -11.53 -6.16
C SER A 335 -12.99 -11.17 -4.85
N ALA A 336 -12.25 -11.24 -3.74
CA ALA A 336 -12.68 -10.85 -2.41
C ALA A 336 -13.05 -9.37 -2.33
N TRP A 337 -12.57 -8.56 -3.27
CA TRP A 337 -12.96 -7.16 -3.44
C TRP A 337 -14.36 -6.98 -4.03
N ASP A 338 -14.99 -8.03 -4.58
CA ASP A 338 -16.28 -7.94 -5.26
C ASP A 338 -17.39 -7.49 -4.33
N THR A 339 -17.52 -8.11 -3.15
CA THR A 339 -18.57 -7.83 -2.17
C THR A 339 -18.56 -6.37 -1.70
N SER A 340 -17.38 -5.76 -1.56
CA SER A 340 -17.23 -4.40 -1.04
C SER A 340 -17.27 -3.31 -2.13
N THR A 341 -17.62 -3.67 -3.37
CA THR A 341 -17.72 -2.71 -4.49
C THR A 341 -18.67 -1.54 -4.20
N PRO A 342 -19.87 -1.72 -3.60
CA PRO A 342 -20.78 -0.61 -3.30
C PRO A 342 -20.17 0.48 -2.40
N ILE A 343 -19.35 0.07 -1.43
CA ILE A 343 -18.65 0.99 -0.51
C ILE A 343 -17.65 1.85 -1.27
N ARG A 344 -16.87 1.22 -2.16
CA ARG A 344 -15.91 1.94 -3.01
C ARG A 344 -16.59 2.80 -4.06
N GLN A 345 -17.72 2.36 -4.60
CA GLN A 345 -18.58 3.16 -5.48
C GLN A 345 -19.03 4.47 -4.81
N LEU A 346 -19.44 4.40 -3.54
CA LEU A 346 -19.77 5.58 -2.75
C LEU A 346 -18.54 6.48 -2.55
N ALA A 347 -17.37 5.90 -2.23
CA ALA A 347 -16.13 6.65 -2.10
C ALA A 347 -15.72 7.34 -3.41
N TYR A 348 -15.81 6.66 -4.56
CA TYR A 348 -15.49 7.26 -5.85
C TYR A 348 -16.46 8.39 -6.22
N ARG A 349 -17.76 8.21 -5.95
CA ARG A 349 -18.76 9.26 -6.18
C ARG A 349 -18.53 10.48 -5.30
N LEU A 350 -18.16 10.30 -4.03
CA LEU A 350 -17.79 11.40 -3.15
C LEU A 350 -16.56 12.17 -3.67
N ALA A 351 -15.53 11.42 -4.09
CA ALA A 351 -14.31 12.01 -4.62
C ALA A 351 -14.58 12.81 -5.89
N ASP A 352 -15.33 12.24 -6.83
CA ASP A 352 -15.74 12.84 -8.09
C ASP A 352 -16.61 14.08 -7.89
N TYR A 353 -17.62 14.01 -7.01
CA TYR A 353 -18.52 15.14 -6.75
C TYR A 353 -17.78 16.38 -6.25
N CYS A 354 -16.67 16.18 -5.53
CA CYS A 354 -15.87 17.26 -4.96
C CYS A 354 -14.76 17.77 -5.91
N THR A 355 -14.73 17.27 -7.14
CA THR A 355 -13.91 17.81 -8.22
C THR A 355 -14.76 18.73 -9.11
N LEU A 356 -14.17 19.80 -9.64
CA LEU A 356 -14.87 20.86 -10.39
C LEU A 356 -15.25 20.46 -11.84
N HIS A 357 -15.38 19.16 -12.13
CA HIS A 357 -15.58 18.65 -13.48
C HIS A 357 -17.05 18.78 -13.90
N GLU A 358 -17.33 19.54 -14.98
CA GLU A 358 -18.68 19.68 -15.54
C GLU A 358 -19.27 18.34 -16.04
N ASP A 359 -18.42 17.43 -16.56
CA ASP A 359 -18.85 16.15 -17.15
C ASP A 359 -18.79 14.95 -16.19
N GLY A 360 -18.14 15.09 -15.02
CA GLY A 360 -17.91 14.02 -14.05
C GLY A 360 -17.14 12.80 -14.59
N VAL A 361 -16.71 11.90 -13.69
CA VAL A 361 -16.07 10.62 -14.07
C VAL A 361 -17.13 9.51 -14.13
N PRO A 362 -17.39 8.88 -15.29
CA PRO A 362 -18.43 7.86 -15.36
C PRO A 362 -18.01 6.53 -14.70
N THR A 363 -16.71 6.18 -14.79
CA THR A 363 -16.21 4.88 -14.33
C THR A 363 -14.77 4.94 -13.80
N VAL A 364 -14.46 4.08 -12.83
CA VAL A 364 -13.10 3.80 -12.33
C VAL A 364 -12.71 2.37 -12.73
N GLN A 365 -11.46 2.18 -13.17
CA GLN A 365 -10.91 0.86 -13.49
C GLN A 365 -10.20 0.27 -12.27
N GLU A 366 -10.79 -0.76 -11.67
CA GLU A 366 -10.22 -1.45 -10.53
C GLU A 366 -9.35 -2.63 -10.94
N PHE A 367 -8.08 -2.56 -10.58
CA PHE A 367 -7.14 -3.66 -10.69
C PHE A 367 -7.21 -4.46 -9.39
N ARG A 368 -7.90 -5.62 -9.43
CA ARG A 368 -8.09 -6.56 -8.30
C ARG A 368 -7.15 -7.77 -8.37
N ARG A 369 -7.20 -8.50 -9.50
CA ARG A 369 -6.30 -9.60 -9.87
C ARG A 369 -5.81 -9.35 -11.29
N VAL A 370 -4.50 -9.41 -11.53
CA VAL A 370 -3.95 -9.22 -12.90
C VAL A 370 -3.27 -10.50 -13.35
N GLN A 371 -3.73 -11.04 -14.47
CA GLN A 371 -3.16 -12.26 -15.07
C GLN A 371 -2.34 -11.97 -16.33
N SER A 372 -2.54 -10.82 -16.97
CA SER A 372 -1.84 -10.44 -18.20
C SER A 372 -1.63 -8.93 -18.29
N PHE A 373 -0.67 -8.51 -19.13
CA PHE A 373 -0.46 -7.09 -19.45
C PHE A 373 -1.61 -6.46 -20.24
N SER A 374 -2.42 -7.27 -20.92
CA SER A 374 -3.60 -6.80 -21.65
C SER A 374 -4.81 -6.51 -20.75
N TYR A 375 -4.76 -6.93 -19.48
CA TYR A 375 -5.85 -6.69 -18.53
C TYR A 375 -6.04 -5.19 -18.28
N ARG A 376 -7.27 -4.70 -18.47
CA ARG A 376 -7.63 -3.27 -18.39
C ARG A 376 -8.22 -2.86 -17.04
N GLY A 377 -8.30 -3.77 -16.08
CA GLY A 377 -9.05 -3.58 -14.85
C GLY A 377 -10.52 -3.98 -15.01
N ARG A 378 -11.22 -4.09 -13.87
CA ARG A 378 -12.66 -4.21 -13.82
C ARG A 378 -13.27 -2.82 -13.81
N GLN A 379 -14.13 -2.53 -14.77
CA GLN A 379 -14.85 -1.27 -14.82
C GLN A 379 -15.88 -1.22 -13.69
N VAL A 380 -15.80 -0.17 -12.87
CA VAL A 380 -16.75 0.14 -11.81
C VAL A 380 -17.42 1.47 -12.12
N THR A 381 -18.72 1.42 -12.42
CA THR A 381 -19.52 2.61 -12.71
C THR A 381 -19.81 3.38 -11.44
N LEU A 382 -19.72 4.71 -11.48
CA LEU A 382 -20.12 5.53 -10.35
C LEU A 382 -21.64 5.50 -10.19
N PRO A 383 -22.16 5.29 -8.97
CA PRO A 383 -23.59 5.19 -8.71
C PRO A 383 -24.29 6.53 -8.96
N SER A 384 -25.58 6.54 -9.31
CA SER A 384 -26.38 7.77 -9.28
C SER A 384 -26.48 8.33 -7.85
N LEU A 385 -26.86 9.60 -7.69
CA LEU A 385 -27.03 10.19 -6.35
C LEU A 385 -28.08 9.43 -5.50
N ASN A 386 -29.13 8.91 -6.14
CA ASN A 386 -30.14 8.09 -5.46
C ASN A 386 -29.55 6.76 -4.94
N LEU A 387 -28.74 6.10 -5.76
CA LEU A 387 -28.07 4.86 -5.36
C LEU A 387 -26.99 5.12 -4.30
N ALA A 388 -26.27 6.25 -4.38
CA ALA A 388 -25.34 6.67 -3.34
C ALA A 388 -26.05 6.93 -1.99
N ARG A 389 -27.24 7.55 -2.02
CA ARG A 389 -28.10 7.75 -0.85
C ARG A 389 -28.55 6.42 -0.26
N GLN A 390 -28.92 5.46 -1.11
CA GLN A 390 -29.29 4.12 -0.69
C GLN A 390 -28.13 3.40 0.00
N TYR A 391 -26.94 3.35 -0.61
CA TYR A 391 -25.75 2.74 0.01
C TYR A 391 -25.40 3.38 1.35
N THR A 392 -25.51 4.71 1.46
CA THR A 392 -25.27 5.44 2.71
C THR A 392 -26.25 5.00 3.79
N LYS A 393 -27.56 4.95 3.47
CA LYS A 393 -28.60 4.50 4.40
C LYS A 393 -28.41 3.06 4.84
N GLU A 394 -28.08 2.17 3.91
CA GLU A 394 -27.85 0.74 4.18
C GLU A 394 -26.70 0.52 5.16
N ILE A 395 -25.55 1.18 4.94
CA ILE A 395 -24.41 1.09 5.86
C ILE A 395 -24.77 1.60 7.26
N LEU A 396 -25.44 2.75 7.34
CA LEU A 396 -25.86 3.35 8.61
C LEU A 396 -26.91 2.50 9.34
N LEU A 397 -27.84 1.88 8.61
CA LEU A 397 -28.84 1.00 9.17
C LEU A 397 -28.20 -0.28 9.75
N CYS A 398 -27.31 -0.93 8.99
CA CYS A 398 -26.52 -2.06 9.47
C CYS A 398 -25.75 -1.70 10.74
N ALA A 399 -25.07 -0.55 10.73
CA ALA A 399 -24.33 -0.07 11.89
C ALA A 399 -25.27 0.16 13.10
N GLY A 400 -26.41 0.85 12.90
CA GLY A 400 -27.38 1.13 13.96
C GLY A 400 -27.92 -0.13 14.62
N ILE A 401 -28.26 -1.17 13.84
CA ILE A 401 -28.70 -2.47 14.36
C ILE A 401 -27.58 -3.13 15.18
N LEU A 402 -26.34 -3.11 14.69
CA LEU A 402 -25.23 -3.75 15.40
C LEU A 402 -24.87 -3.04 16.71
N LYS A 403 -25.02 -1.71 16.77
CA LYS A 403 -24.78 -0.92 17.98
C LYS A 403 -25.73 -1.25 19.14
N THR A 404 -26.90 -1.84 18.87
CA THR A 404 -27.77 -2.30 19.96
C THR A 404 -27.26 -3.57 20.64
N SER A 405 -26.38 -4.32 19.96
CA SER A 405 -25.85 -5.61 20.41
C SER A 405 -24.35 -5.58 20.76
N LEU A 406 -23.60 -4.66 20.17
CA LEU A 406 -22.15 -4.54 20.31
C LEU A 406 -21.80 -3.10 20.69
N TYR A 407 -20.77 -2.94 21.51
CA TYR A 407 -20.26 -1.62 21.89
C TYR A 407 -19.53 -0.96 20.71
N ASP A 408 -19.67 0.37 20.62
CA ASP A 408 -19.12 1.21 19.53
C ASP A 408 -17.60 1.07 19.29
N ASN A 409 -16.84 0.67 20.31
CA ASN A 409 -15.37 0.56 20.24
C ASN A 409 -14.85 -0.88 20.17
N ASP A 410 -15.73 -1.87 20.02
CA ASP A 410 -15.32 -3.28 19.89
C ASP A 410 -14.85 -3.57 18.46
N ASP A 411 -13.65 -4.13 18.26
CA ASP A 411 -13.21 -4.53 16.91
C ASP A 411 -14.14 -5.55 16.26
N ARG A 412 -14.86 -6.33 17.07
CA ARG A 412 -15.91 -7.25 16.61
C ARG A 412 -17.10 -6.52 15.98
N PHE A 413 -17.36 -5.26 16.33
CA PHE A 413 -18.38 -4.44 15.66
C PHE A 413 -18.07 -4.28 14.18
N TRP A 414 -16.82 -3.94 13.84
CA TRP A 414 -16.41 -3.73 12.45
C TRP A 414 -16.41 -5.03 11.64
N ILE A 415 -16.05 -6.15 12.27
CA ILE A 415 -16.17 -7.49 11.66
C ILE A 415 -17.65 -7.82 11.41
N ALA A 416 -18.52 -7.61 12.40
CA ALA A 416 -19.95 -7.85 12.27
C ALA A 416 -20.58 -6.96 11.17
N LEU A 417 -20.16 -5.69 11.07
CA LEU A 417 -20.60 -4.77 10.03
C LEU A 417 -20.14 -5.26 8.65
N ALA A 418 -18.89 -5.71 8.52
CA ALA A 418 -18.40 -6.27 7.26
C ALA A 418 -19.21 -7.50 6.82
N VAL A 419 -19.58 -8.39 7.76
CA VAL A 419 -20.45 -9.54 7.49
C VAL A 419 -21.87 -9.10 7.11
N ALA A 420 -22.44 -8.11 7.79
CA ALA A 420 -23.78 -7.60 7.49
C ALA A 420 -23.85 -7.00 6.08
N LEU A 421 -22.82 -6.24 5.67
CA LEU A 421 -22.71 -5.68 4.33
C LEU A 421 -22.48 -6.78 3.28
N ASP A 422 -21.74 -7.84 3.60
CA ASP A 422 -21.61 -9.01 2.71
C ASP A 422 -22.93 -9.74 2.50
N LYS A 423 -23.74 -9.93 3.54
CA LYS A 423 -25.08 -10.51 3.42
C LYS A 423 -25.97 -9.69 2.48
N LEU A 424 -25.99 -8.37 2.68
CA LEU A 424 -26.80 -7.46 1.87
C LEU A 424 -26.39 -7.50 0.40
N GLU A 425 -25.09 -7.47 0.11
CA GLU A 425 -24.61 -7.51 -1.28
C GLU A 425 -24.79 -8.90 -1.91
N SER A 426 -24.59 -9.97 -1.14
CA SER A 426 -24.81 -11.34 -1.61
C SER A 426 -26.26 -11.55 -2.01
N GLN A 427 -27.22 -11.02 -1.23
CA GLN A 427 -28.64 -11.03 -1.58
C GLN A 427 -28.93 -10.26 -2.87
N ARG A 428 -28.40 -9.03 -3.00
CA ARG A 428 -28.56 -8.22 -4.21
C ARG A 428 -28.03 -8.91 -5.47
N GLN A 429 -27.05 -9.80 -5.31
CA GLN A 429 -26.44 -10.55 -6.40
C GLN A 429 -27.00 -11.98 -6.58
N ASP A 430 -28.06 -12.34 -5.85
CA ASP A 430 -28.63 -13.70 -5.78
C ASP A 430 -27.57 -14.78 -5.49
N ARG A 431 -26.76 -14.55 -4.46
CA ARG A 431 -25.67 -15.43 -4.03
C ARG A 431 -25.73 -15.76 -2.55
N GLU A 432 -25.06 -16.86 -2.20
CA GLU A 432 -24.84 -17.23 -0.81
C GLU A 432 -23.83 -16.29 -0.14
N PRO A 433 -24.15 -15.74 1.04
CA PRO A 433 -23.23 -14.94 1.83
C PRO A 433 -21.98 -15.71 2.25
N ALA A 434 -20.85 -15.01 2.37
CA ALA A 434 -19.56 -15.58 2.76
C ALA A 434 -19.62 -16.29 4.11
N ILE A 435 -20.45 -15.83 5.04
CA ILE A 435 -20.63 -16.46 6.35
C ILE A 435 -21.18 -17.89 6.30
N MET A 436 -21.98 -18.24 5.28
CA MET A 436 -22.53 -19.60 5.14
C MET A 436 -21.41 -20.64 4.90
N THR A 437 -20.22 -20.19 4.48
CA THR A 437 -19.04 -21.05 4.32
C THR A 437 -18.45 -21.56 5.63
N ILE A 438 -18.88 -21.01 6.78
CA ILE A 438 -18.41 -21.42 8.11
C ILE A 438 -19.15 -22.66 8.63
N ASP A 439 -20.41 -22.86 8.24
CA ASP A 439 -21.25 -23.98 8.68
C ASP A 439 -20.94 -25.28 7.92
N GLY A 440 -20.30 -25.18 6.74
CA GLY A 440 -19.85 -26.31 5.95
C GLY A 440 -18.41 -26.73 6.28
N ASN A 441 -18.25 -27.82 7.04
CA ASN A 441 -17.00 -28.56 7.24
C ASN A 441 -15.88 -27.83 8.02
N VAL A 442 -16.00 -27.83 9.34
CA VAL A 442 -14.83 -28.05 10.19
C VAL A 442 -14.85 -29.52 10.58
N GLN A 443 -14.23 -30.38 9.76
CA GLN A 443 -13.69 -31.60 10.35
C GLN A 443 -12.74 -31.12 11.45
N ASN A 444 -13.02 -31.52 12.69
CA ASN A 444 -12.08 -31.37 13.78
C ASN A 444 -10.70 -31.79 13.25
N PRO A 445 -9.66 -30.96 13.39
CA PRO A 445 -8.33 -31.25 12.86
C PRO A 445 -7.66 -32.46 13.56
N THR A 446 -8.40 -33.23 14.36
CA THR A 446 -7.93 -34.39 15.13
C THR A 446 -8.17 -35.74 14.46
N ALA A 447 -8.84 -35.82 13.29
CA ALA A 447 -9.21 -37.13 12.72
C ALA A 447 -8.32 -37.66 11.58
N THR A 448 -7.47 -36.83 10.94
CA THR A 448 -6.62 -37.26 9.81
C THR A 448 -5.27 -36.55 9.76
N GLY A 449 -4.52 -36.52 10.87
CA GLY A 449 -3.04 -36.38 10.85
C GLY A 449 -2.40 -35.12 10.21
N SER A 450 -3.15 -34.14 9.67
CA SER A 450 -2.60 -32.87 9.19
C SER A 450 -3.41 -31.68 9.70
N THR A 451 -3.07 -31.24 10.91
CA THR A 451 -3.58 -30.05 11.62
C THR A 451 -3.11 -28.71 11.02
N ASP A 452 -2.46 -28.70 9.86
CA ASP A 452 -1.56 -27.60 9.44
C ASP A 452 -2.11 -26.66 8.36
N CYS A 453 -3.40 -26.77 7.99
CA CYS A 453 -4.02 -25.95 6.95
C CYS A 453 -5.44 -25.46 7.28
N VAL A 454 -5.84 -24.35 6.67
CA VAL A 454 -7.15 -23.70 6.75
C VAL A 454 -7.84 -23.82 5.39
N ALA A 455 -9.12 -24.20 5.37
CA ALA A 455 -9.87 -24.37 4.14
C ALA A 455 -9.94 -23.06 3.31
N TRP A 456 -9.80 -23.16 1.99
CA TRP A 456 -9.70 -21.99 1.10
C TRP A 456 -10.96 -21.12 1.06
N ASN A 457 -12.14 -21.69 1.31
CA ASN A 457 -13.39 -20.93 1.46
C ASN A 457 -13.33 -20.00 2.70
N MET A 458 -12.80 -20.49 3.83
CA MET A 458 -12.64 -19.68 5.04
C MET A 458 -11.58 -18.59 4.85
N VAL A 459 -10.48 -18.91 4.15
CA VAL A 459 -9.47 -17.92 3.76
C VAL A 459 -10.07 -16.84 2.86
N HIS A 460 -10.90 -17.24 1.90
CA HIS A 460 -11.59 -16.31 1.01
C HIS A 460 -12.58 -15.40 1.76
N MET A 461 -13.37 -15.95 2.68
CA MET A 461 -14.27 -15.18 3.54
C MET A 461 -13.50 -14.14 4.36
N ALA A 462 -12.39 -14.53 4.98
CA ALA A 462 -11.56 -13.61 5.73
C ALA A 462 -10.99 -12.49 4.84
N ALA A 463 -10.55 -12.83 3.63
CA ALA A 463 -10.11 -11.85 2.64
C ALA A 463 -11.25 -10.89 2.25
N GLN A 464 -12.48 -11.37 2.07
CA GLN A 464 -13.65 -10.51 1.80
C GLN A 464 -13.87 -9.51 2.94
N MET A 465 -13.81 -9.97 4.20
CA MET A 465 -13.97 -9.09 5.35
C MET A 465 -12.85 -8.04 5.43
N GLN A 466 -11.59 -8.43 5.22
CA GLN A 466 -10.46 -7.50 5.15
C GLN A 466 -10.64 -6.48 4.00
N GLY A 467 -11.12 -6.91 2.84
CA GLY A 467 -11.43 -6.05 1.71
C GLY A 467 -12.55 -5.06 2.01
N THR A 468 -13.56 -5.47 2.78
CA THR A 468 -14.65 -4.60 3.26
C THR A 468 -14.14 -3.56 4.25
N LEU A 469 -13.36 -3.96 5.26
CA LEU A 469 -12.75 -3.02 6.22
C LEU A 469 -11.88 -1.97 5.51
N TYR A 470 -11.04 -2.40 4.57
CA TYR A 470 -10.22 -1.48 3.79
C TYR A 470 -11.06 -0.58 2.86
N SER A 471 -12.16 -1.07 2.31
CA SER A 471 -13.09 -0.24 1.52
C SER A 471 -13.79 0.83 2.37
N LEU A 472 -14.16 0.52 3.63
CA LEU A 472 -14.65 1.50 4.60
C LEU A 472 -13.59 2.55 4.95
N ARG A 473 -12.32 2.13 5.05
CA ARG A 473 -11.19 3.06 5.23
C ARG A 473 -11.02 3.99 4.04
N MET A 474 -11.13 3.48 2.81
CA MET A 474 -11.10 4.33 1.62
C MET A 474 -12.22 5.37 1.65
N LEU A 475 -13.45 4.95 1.99
CA LEU A 475 -14.59 5.85 2.15
C LEU A 475 -14.33 6.91 3.23
N GLN A 476 -13.81 6.51 4.39
CA GLN A 476 -13.43 7.42 5.48
C GLN A 476 -12.43 8.48 5.01
N GLN A 477 -11.35 8.05 4.36
CA GLN A 477 -10.28 8.94 3.91
C GLN A 477 -10.75 9.91 2.83
N VAL A 478 -11.56 9.44 1.86
CA VAL A 478 -12.18 10.33 0.88
C VAL A 478 -13.10 11.32 1.58
N LEU A 479 -14.01 10.86 2.44
CA LEU A 479 -14.96 11.70 3.15
C LEU A 479 -14.28 12.82 3.94
N PHE A 480 -13.19 12.50 4.65
CA PHE A 480 -12.45 13.52 5.42
C PHE A 480 -11.64 14.47 4.54
N SER A 481 -11.25 14.03 3.34
CA SER A 481 -10.48 14.86 2.39
C SER A 481 -11.35 15.83 1.59
N VAL A 482 -12.66 15.60 1.57
CA VAL A 482 -13.64 16.43 0.87
C VAL A 482 -14.57 17.21 1.80
N LYS A 483 -14.31 17.18 3.11
CA LYS A 483 -15.18 17.77 4.14
C LYS A 483 -15.37 19.28 3.99
N ASP A 484 -14.39 19.97 3.43
CA ASP A 484 -14.43 21.43 3.21
C ASP A 484 -15.08 21.81 1.86
N CYS A 485 -15.41 20.82 1.01
CA CYS A 485 -16.16 21.06 -0.21
C CYS A 485 -17.62 21.38 0.16
N LYS A 486 -18.15 22.50 -0.36
CA LYS A 486 -19.57 22.83 -0.21
C LYS A 486 -20.38 21.79 -0.99
N MET A 487 -20.86 20.75 -0.30
CA MET A 487 -21.80 19.82 -0.90
C MET A 487 -23.15 20.52 -1.03
N GLU A 488 -23.74 20.52 -2.22
CA GLU A 488 -25.10 21.03 -2.40
C GLU A 488 -26.11 20.14 -1.67
N GLU A 489 -27.33 20.62 -1.47
CA GLU A 489 -28.42 19.87 -0.80
C GLU A 489 -28.74 18.52 -1.48
N GLU A 490 -28.28 18.31 -2.72
CA GLU A 490 -28.54 17.09 -3.49
C GLU A 490 -27.72 15.87 -3.01
N PHE A 491 -26.54 16.08 -2.41
CA PHE A 491 -25.71 14.99 -1.89
C PHE A 491 -26.25 14.48 -0.54
N PRO A 492 -26.23 13.15 -0.26
CA PRO A 492 -26.64 12.63 1.05
C PRO A 492 -25.95 13.32 2.23
N ASP A 493 -26.69 13.55 3.33
CA ASP A 493 -26.07 14.00 4.58
C ASP A 493 -25.06 12.96 5.07
N MET A 494 -23.77 13.32 4.98
CA MET A 494 -22.66 12.47 5.36
C MET A 494 -22.24 12.67 6.83
N GLY A 495 -22.90 13.54 7.60
CA GLY A 495 -22.60 13.77 9.01
C GLY A 495 -22.61 12.48 9.84
N PRO A 496 -23.69 11.68 9.83
CA PRO A 496 -23.75 10.41 10.54
C PRO A 496 -22.69 9.40 10.09
N MET A 497 -22.40 9.35 8.78
CA MET A 497 -21.34 8.50 8.23
C MET A 497 -19.96 8.93 8.70
N SER A 498 -19.69 10.24 8.73
CA SER A 498 -18.45 10.82 9.25
C SER A 498 -18.25 10.45 10.72
N SER A 499 -19.31 10.50 11.54
CA SER A 499 -19.25 10.12 12.95
C SER A 499 -19.00 8.62 13.13
N LEU A 500 -19.67 7.77 12.34
CA LEU A 500 -19.45 6.32 12.36
C LEU A 500 -18.01 5.98 11.97
N LEU A 501 -17.55 6.49 10.82
CA LEU A 501 -16.23 6.15 10.28
C LEU A 501 -15.10 6.80 11.07
N ALA A 502 -15.31 7.86 11.85
CA ALA A 502 -14.29 8.39 12.76
C ALA A 502 -13.80 7.36 13.80
N GLN A 503 -14.61 6.33 14.09
CA GLN A 503 -14.31 5.26 15.03
C GLN A 503 -13.82 3.98 14.33
N LEU A 504 -13.57 4.03 13.02
CA LEU A 504 -13.13 2.89 12.22
C LEU A 504 -11.87 2.28 12.82
N THR A 505 -11.85 0.95 12.94
CA THR A 505 -10.67 0.23 13.43
C THR A 505 -9.45 0.55 12.56
N PRO A 506 -8.31 0.94 13.16
CA PRO A 506 -7.08 1.25 12.43
C PRO A 506 -6.46 -0.03 11.84
N VAL A 507 -5.62 0.12 10.82
CA VAL A 507 -4.99 -1.03 10.13
C VAL A 507 -4.16 -1.88 11.08
N GLU A 508 -3.54 -1.29 12.10
CA GLU A 508 -2.77 -2.01 13.11
C GLU A 508 -3.59 -3.10 13.84
N ARG A 509 -4.91 -2.92 13.96
CA ARG A 509 -5.85 -3.84 14.62
C ARG A 509 -6.58 -4.76 13.65
N TYR A 510 -6.23 -4.74 12.36
CA TYR A 510 -6.83 -5.66 11.40
C TYR A 510 -6.43 -7.10 11.75
N PRO A 511 -7.40 -8.01 11.94
CA PRO A 511 -7.13 -9.37 12.36
C PRO A 511 -6.56 -10.22 11.23
N SER A 512 -5.80 -11.24 11.62
CA SER A 512 -5.40 -12.35 10.75
C SER A 512 -6.61 -13.15 10.26
N THR A 513 -6.38 -14.03 9.28
CA THR A 513 -7.41 -14.95 8.79
C THR A 513 -8.01 -15.79 9.92
N SER A 514 -7.17 -16.34 10.80
CA SER A 514 -7.62 -17.19 11.90
C SER A 514 -8.43 -16.41 12.94
N GLU A 515 -7.98 -15.21 13.32
CA GLU A 515 -8.72 -14.33 14.24
C GLU A 515 -10.05 -13.88 13.64
N MET A 516 -10.08 -13.56 12.34
CA MET A 516 -11.30 -13.23 11.60
C MET A 516 -12.31 -14.40 11.61
N ILE A 517 -11.85 -15.61 11.30
CA ILE A 517 -12.71 -16.81 11.34
C ILE A 517 -13.27 -17.04 12.75
N GLN A 518 -12.43 -16.91 13.78
CA GLN A 518 -12.87 -17.05 15.16
C GLN A 518 -13.91 -15.99 15.55
N ALA A 519 -13.65 -14.72 15.24
CA ALA A 519 -14.56 -13.63 15.55
C ALA A 519 -15.93 -13.83 14.87
N VAL A 520 -15.97 -14.24 13.60
CA VAL A 520 -17.24 -14.49 12.91
C VAL A 520 -17.98 -15.68 13.52
N ARG A 521 -17.29 -16.75 13.96
CA ARG A 521 -17.94 -17.85 14.68
C ARG A 521 -18.57 -17.39 15.99
N GLU A 522 -17.84 -16.64 16.81
CA GLU A 522 -18.36 -16.12 18.09
C GLU A 522 -19.57 -15.20 17.88
N LEU A 523 -19.54 -14.36 16.85
CA LEU A 523 -20.65 -13.49 16.46
C LEU A 523 -21.86 -14.28 15.94
N GLY A 524 -21.65 -15.45 15.32
CA GLY A 524 -22.70 -16.38 14.93
C GLY A 524 -23.39 -17.03 16.14
N HIS A 525 -22.61 -17.54 17.10
CA HIS A 525 -23.12 -18.20 18.31
C HIS A 525 -23.90 -17.26 19.23
N SER A 526 -23.50 -15.98 19.29
CA SER A 526 -24.19 -14.95 20.10
C SER A 526 -25.53 -14.48 19.50
N GLY A 527 -25.90 -14.94 18.30
CA GLY A 527 -27.11 -14.47 17.60
C GLY A 527 -27.00 -13.05 17.04
N THR A 528 -25.89 -12.35 17.27
CA THR A 528 -25.63 -10.98 16.80
C THR A 528 -25.78 -10.85 15.29
N LEU A 529 -25.33 -11.86 14.55
CA LEU A 529 -25.43 -11.87 13.08
C LEU A 529 -26.81 -12.29 12.57
N MET A 530 -27.70 -12.80 13.42
CA MET A 530 -29.10 -13.07 13.06
C MET A 530 -29.94 -11.79 13.11
N ALA A 531 -29.61 -10.84 14.00
CA ALA A 531 -30.28 -9.55 14.11
C ALA A 531 -30.17 -8.70 12.83
N THR A 532 -29.09 -8.87 12.05
CA THR A 532 -28.92 -8.20 10.76
C THR A 532 -29.74 -8.84 9.63
N GLY A 533 -30.27 -10.06 9.83
CA GLY A 533 -31.22 -10.68 8.90
C GLY A 533 -32.58 -9.97 8.81
N VAL A 534 -32.86 -9.03 9.72
CA VAL A 534 -34.10 -8.21 9.73
C VAL A 534 -34.08 -7.15 8.61
N LEU A 535 -32.93 -6.88 7.99
CA LEU A 535 -32.83 -6.06 6.77
C LEU A 535 -33.68 -6.62 5.61
N ASN A 536 -33.99 -7.92 5.64
CA ASN A 536 -34.87 -8.61 4.68
C ASN A 536 -36.28 -8.02 4.58
N VAL A 537 -36.79 -7.38 5.64
CA VAL A 537 -38.18 -6.91 5.71
C VAL A 537 -38.32 -5.45 5.30
N ALA A 538 -37.33 -4.61 5.61
CA ALA A 538 -37.36 -3.18 5.31
C ALA A 538 -37.11 -2.87 3.81
N HIS A 539 -36.28 -3.67 3.14
CA HIS A 539 -35.98 -3.49 1.71
C HIS A 539 -37.19 -3.86 0.82
N ARG A 540 -37.87 -4.98 1.12
CA ARG A 540 -39.10 -5.38 0.42
C ARG A 540 -40.26 -4.39 0.62
N ALA A 541 -40.37 -3.79 1.80
CA ALA A 541 -41.42 -2.79 2.07
C ALA A 541 -41.19 -1.44 1.35
N GLN A 542 -40.00 -1.17 0.81
CA GLN A 542 -39.70 0.05 0.05
C GLN A 542 -39.76 -0.15 -1.47
N GLU A 543 -39.68 -1.37 -1.99
CA GLU A 543 -39.92 -1.65 -3.41
C GLU A 543 -41.42 -1.77 -3.75
N ASP A 544 -42.27 -2.03 -2.76
CA ASP A 544 -43.74 -2.11 -2.90
C ASP A 544 -44.47 -0.74 -2.75
N HIS A 545 -43.75 0.39 -2.71
CA HIS A 545 -44.33 1.75 -2.61
C HIS A 545 -43.76 2.78 -3.60
#